data_AF-A0A9R1T2G0-F1
#
_entry.id   AF-A0A9R1T2G0-F1
#
_cell.length_a   1.000
_cell.length_b   1.000
_cell.length_c   1.000
_cell.angle_alpha   90.00
_cell.angle_beta   90.00
_cell.angle_gamma   90.00
#
_symmetry.space_group_name_H-M   'P 1'
#
loop_
_entity.id
_entity.type
_entity.pdbx_description
1 polymer ?
#
loop_
_entity_poly.entity_id
_entity_poly.type
_entity_poly.pdbx_seq_one_letter_code
_entity_poly.pdbx_strand_id
1 'polypeptide(L)'
;MSVAEFLKGLPSHNENNFANFHTDNGNRTCVKRPSVYLPTKDYPSEQIIVTEKTTILLRYLHQQWDKKNSERKRELLSVNGDSPDDVAVRRCKRPRLDLNNTI
;
A
#
# COMPACT_ATOMS: atom_id res chain seq x y z
N MET A 1 27.07 -30.41 15.36
CA MET A 1 27.03 -28.94 15.19
C MET A 1 26.70 -28.31 16.52
N SER A 2 27.43 -27.28 16.93
CA SER A 2 27.16 -26.55 18.17
C SER A 2 26.12 -25.45 17.95
N VAL A 3 25.43 -25.04 19.01
CA VAL A 3 24.52 -23.88 18.98
C VAL A 3 25.24 -22.61 18.52
N ALA A 4 26.52 -22.45 18.87
CA ALA A 4 27.33 -21.31 18.45
C ALA A 4 27.56 -21.27 16.92
N GLU A 5 27.72 -22.43 16.27
CA GLU A 5 27.84 -22.50 14.80
C GLU A 5 26.51 -22.15 14.10
N PHE A 6 25.38 -22.56 14.69
CA PHE A 6 24.06 -22.22 14.18
C PHE A 6 23.77 -20.71 14.25
N LEU A 7 24.34 -20.01 15.24
CA LEU A 7 24.15 -18.56 15.44
C LEU A 7 25.17 -17.67 14.71
N LYS A 8 26.06 -18.23 13.89
CA LYS A 8 27.00 -17.44 13.08
C LYS A 8 26.27 -16.78 11.91
N GLY A 9 26.79 -15.62 11.46
CA GLY A 9 26.33 -14.97 10.23
C GLY A 9 24.99 -14.24 10.35
N LEU A 10 24.62 -13.78 11.55
CA LEU A 10 23.44 -12.93 11.72
C LEU A 10 23.55 -11.67 10.84
N PRO A 11 22.42 -11.15 10.32
CA PRO A 11 22.43 -9.95 9.47
C PRO A 11 23.09 -8.75 10.17
N SER A 12 23.97 -8.08 9.44
CA SER A 12 24.59 -6.82 9.86
C SER A 12 24.39 -5.80 8.75
N HIS A 13 23.60 -4.76 9.02
CA HIS A 13 23.45 -3.64 8.09
C HIS A 13 24.70 -2.76 8.05
N ASN A 14 25.39 -2.63 9.20
CA ASN A 14 26.65 -1.91 9.35
C ASN A 14 27.37 -2.43 10.60
N GLU A 15 28.58 -2.95 10.42
CA GLU A 15 29.42 -3.51 11.49
C GLU A 15 29.76 -2.49 12.59
N ASN A 16 29.78 -1.19 12.25
CA ASN A 16 30.12 -0.12 13.18
C ASN A 16 28.99 0.25 14.14
N ASN A 17 27.73 -0.17 13.88
CA ASN A 17 26.56 0.25 14.65
C ASN A 17 26.68 -0.06 16.16
N PHE A 18 27.36 -1.16 16.51
CA PHE A 18 27.50 -1.61 17.89
C PHE A 18 28.96 -1.85 18.33
N ALA A 19 29.93 -1.67 17.43
CA ALA A 19 31.35 -1.92 17.71
C ALA A 19 31.90 -1.09 18.88
N ASN A 20 31.36 0.12 19.10
CA ASN A 20 31.80 1.05 20.14
C ASN A 20 30.74 1.29 21.23
N PHE A 21 29.74 0.41 21.36
CA PHE A 21 28.70 0.58 22.37
C PHE A 21 29.28 0.40 23.79
N HIS A 22 29.01 1.34 24.69
CA HIS A 22 29.54 1.35 26.05
C HIS A 22 28.45 1.59 27.10
N THR A 23 28.35 0.70 28.09
CA THR A 23 27.32 0.71 29.13
C THR A 23 27.65 1.61 30.33
N ASP A 24 28.93 1.92 30.59
CA ASP A 24 29.33 2.59 31.84
C ASP A 24 29.11 4.11 31.82
N ASN A 25 28.67 4.65 30.69
CA ASN A 25 28.09 5.99 30.63
C ASN A 25 26.74 6.11 31.40
N GLY A 26 26.24 5.00 31.99
CA GLY A 26 24.92 4.83 32.58
C GLY A 26 24.74 5.13 34.08
N ASN A 27 25.77 5.45 34.87
CA ASN A 27 25.58 5.77 36.31
C ASN A 27 24.99 7.16 36.58
N ARG A 28 24.60 7.89 35.53
CA ARG A 28 23.71 9.06 35.62
C ARG A 28 22.38 8.70 35.00
N THR A 29 21.56 7.98 35.75
CA THR A 29 20.17 7.58 35.48
C THR A 29 19.20 8.78 35.39
N CYS A 30 19.65 9.95 34.92
CA CYS A 30 18.79 10.87 34.20
C CYS A 30 18.89 10.50 32.73
N VAL A 31 18.07 9.52 32.36
CA VAL A 31 17.62 9.25 30.99
C VAL A 31 17.27 10.61 30.40
N LYS A 32 18.20 11.24 29.66
CA LYS A 32 17.90 12.41 28.86
C LYS A 32 16.88 11.91 27.85
N ARG A 33 15.61 12.12 28.15
CA ARG A 33 14.52 11.87 27.20
C ARG A 33 15.00 12.45 25.86
N PRO A 34 14.83 11.73 24.74
CA PRO A 34 15.12 12.30 23.43
C PRO A 34 14.55 13.70 23.36
N SER A 35 15.34 14.64 22.86
CA SER A 35 14.89 16.02 22.71
C SER A 35 13.56 16.04 21.95
N VAL A 36 12.59 16.76 22.49
CA VAL A 36 11.29 16.92 21.83
C VAL A 36 11.49 17.77 20.57
N TYR A 37 10.96 17.30 19.43
CA TYR A 37 10.94 18.10 18.21
C TYR A 37 9.96 19.27 18.38
N LEU A 38 10.46 20.50 18.21
CA LEU A 38 9.67 21.72 18.15
C LEU A 38 9.64 22.21 16.69
N PRO A 39 8.53 22.03 15.96
CA PRO A 39 8.39 22.59 14.62
C PRO A 39 8.44 24.12 14.67
N THR A 40 9.39 24.74 13.98
CA THR A 40 9.53 26.21 13.88
C THR A 40 9.17 26.77 12.52
N LYS A 41 9.00 25.89 11.53
CA LYS A 41 8.65 26.21 10.14
C LYS A 41 7.50 25.34 9.71
N ASP A 42 6.53 25.96 9.05
CA ASP A 42 5.42 25.26 8.44
C ASP A 42 5.80 24.82 7.02
N TYR A 43 5.52 23.56 6.72
CA TYR A 43 5.68 22.98 5.39
C TYR A 43 4.31 22.48 4.92
N PRO A 44 3.82 22.89 3.74
CA PRO A 44 2.54 22.44 3.24
C PRO A 44 2.60 20.95 2.86
N SER A 45 1.54 20.20 3.18
CA SER A 45 1.39 18.81 2.73
C SER A 45 1.14 18.76 1.22
N GLU A 46 1.81 17.87 0.51
CA GLU A 46 1.59 17.67 -0.94
C GLU A 46 0.21 17.08 -1.25
N GLN A 47 -0.31 16.23 -0.36
CA GLN A 47 -1.60 15.56 -0.52
C GLN A 47 -2.37 15.54 0.80
N ILE A 48 -3.69 15.46 0.70
CA ILE A 48 -4.60 15.36 1.85
C ILE A 48 -5.39 14.06 1.79
N ILE A 49 -5.60 13.43 2.94
CA ILE A 49 -6.45 12.25 3.05
C ILE A 49 -7.90 12.71 3.15
N VAL A 50 -8.74 12.24 2.22
CA VAL A 50 -10.17 12.59 2.16
C VAL A 50 -11.01 11.33 2.32
N THR A 51 -12.07 11.41 3.12
CA THR A 51 -13.07 10.36 3.25
C THR A 51 -14.22 10.58 2.25
N GLU A 52 -14.73 9.50 1.67
CA GLU A 52 -15.92 9.58 0.83
C GLU A 52 -17.13 10.01 1.65
N LYS A 53 -17.91 10.95 1.12
CA LYS A 53 -19.12 11.48 1.77
C LYS A 53 -20.34 10.56 1.61
N THR A 54 -20.31 9.67 0.62
CA THR A 54 -21.45 8.81 0.29
C THR A 54 -21.62 7.72 1.34
N THR A 55 -22.85 7.53 1.81
CA THR A 55 -23.15 6.42 2.71
C THR A 55 -22.87 5.10 2.01
N ILE A 56 -22.37 4.12 2.77
CA ILE A 56 -21.97 2.82 2.22
C ILE A 56 -23.13 2.09 1.52
N LEU A 57 -24.36 2.27 2.02
CA LEU A 57 -25.55 1.68 1.42
C LEU A 57 -25.86 2.29 0.05
N LEU A 58 -25.85 3.62 -0.06
CA LEU A 58 -26.10 4.30 -1.34
C LEU A 58 -25.02 3.97 -2.37
N ARG A 59 -23.74 3.94 -1.94
CA ARG A 59 -22.63 3.50 -2.80
C ARG A 59 -22.85 2.09 -3.34
N TYR A 60 -23.28 1.16 -2.48
CA TYR A 60 -23.57 -0.21 -2.88
C TYR A 60 -24.75 -0.29 -3.87
N LEU A 61 -25.86 0.39 -3.58
CA LEU A 61 -27.05 0.36 -4.44
C LEU A 61 -26.75 0.96 -5.83
N HIS A 62 -26.05 2.10 -5.90
CA HIS A 62 -25.62 2.69 -7.16
C HIS A 62 -24.70 1.74 -7.93
N GLN A 63 -23.72 1.12 -7.26
CA GLN A 63 -22.83 0.16 -7.90
C GLN A 63 -23.57 -1.04 -8.49
N GLN A 64 -24.57 -1.60 -7.78
CA GLN A 64 -25.40 -2.68 -8.30
C GLN A 64 -26.26 -2.24 -9.48
N TRP A 65 -26.83 -1.03 -9.40
CA TRP A 65 -27.64 -0.45 -10.47
C TRP A 65 -26.82 -0.21 -11.74
N ASP A 66 -25.66 0.43 -11.63
CA ASP A 66 -24.76 0.73 -12.74
C ASP A 66 -24.26 -0.54 -13.41
N LYS A 67 -23.91 -1.56 -12.61
CA LYS A 67 -23.51 -2.87 -13.12
C LYS A 67 -24.63 -3.48 -13.98
N LYS A 68 -25.87 -3.51 -13.47
CA LYS A 68 -27.03 -4.07 -14.20
C LYS A 68 -27.37 -3.29 -15.48
N ASN A 69 -27.20 -1.96 -15.48
CA ASN A 69 -27.50 -1.13 -16.65
C ASN A 69 -26.33 -1.04 -17.64
N SER A 70 -25.10 -1.35 -17.23
CA SER A 70 -23.95 -1.46 -18.13
C SER A 70 -24.12 -2.58 -19.15
N GLU A 71 -24.78 -3.67 -18.75
CA GLU A 71 -25.11 -4.80 -19.62
C GLU A 71 -26.17 -4.42 -20.66
N ARG A 72 -27.21 -3.67 -20.25
CA ARG A 72 -28.25 -3.17 -21.16
C ARG A 72 -27.71 -2.17 -22.19
N LYS A 73 -26.78 -1.31 -21.80
CA LYS A 73 -26.10 -0.40 -22.76
C LYS A 73 -25.19 -1.15 -23.74
N ARG A 74 -24.61 -2.29 -23.34
CA ARG A 74 -23.85 -3.16 -24.25
C ARG A 74 -24.77 -3.92 -25.20
N GLU A 75 -25.90 -4.44 -24.73
CA GLU A 75 -26.93 -5.07 -25.58
C GLU A 75 -27.47 -4.11 -26.65
N LEU A 76 -27.74 -2.86 -26.29
CA LEU A 76 -28.23 -1.86 -27.25
C LEU A 76 -27.21 -1.56 -28.37
N LEU A 77 -25.91 -1.78 -28.12
CA LEU A 77 -24.86 -1.68 -29.14
C LEU A 77 -24.65 -3.00 -29.89
N SER A 78 -24.93 -4.14 -29.25
CA SER A 78 -24.86 -5.48 -29.86
C SER A 78 -26.05 -5.81 -30.76
N VAL A 79 -27.22 -5.19 -30.58
CA VAL A 79 -28.38 -5.37 -31.48
C VAL A 79 -28.14 -4.79 -32.89
N ASN A 80 -27.11 -3.96 -33.08
CA ASN A 80 -26.71 -3.44 -34.39
C ASN A 80 -25.54 -4.19 -35.04
N GLY A 81 -25.08 -5.32 -34.48
CA GLY A 81 -23.90 -6.03 -34.97
C GLY A 81 -23.99 -7.53 -34.74
N ASP A 82 -24.28 -8.22 -35.83
CA ASP A 82 -24.34 -9.65 -36.09
C ASP A 82 -23.48 -10.60 -35.20
N SER A 83 -24.06 -11.80 -34.97
CA SER A 83 -23.46 -13.07 -34.50
C SER A 83 -23.21 -13.34 -32.99
N PRO A 84 -23.80 -14.43 -32.42
CA PRO A 84 -23.62 -14.83 -31.03
C PRO A 84 -22.66 -16.04 -30.91
N ASP A 85 -21.35 -15.83 -30.74
CA ASP A 85 -20.48 -16.97 -30.34
C ASP A 85 -19.26 -16.62 -29.47
N ASP A 86 -19.13 -15.40 -28.95
CA ASP A 86 -17.88 -14.97 -28.28
C ASP A 86 -18.03 -14.41 -26.85
N VAL A 87 -19.10 -14.79 -26.15
CA VAL A 87 -19.40 -14.25 -24.80
C VAL A 87 -18.58 -14.93 -23.69
N ALA A 88 -17.89 -16.04 -23.97
CA ALA A 88 -17.18 -16.81 -22.95
C ALA A 88 -15.73 -16.35 -22.65
N VAL A 89 -15.04 -15.68 -23.59
CA VAL A 89 -13.57 -15.48 -23.48
C VAL A 89 -13.16 -14.19 -22.75
N ARG A 90 -14.05 -13.21 -22.58
CA ARG A 90 -13.68 -11.93 -21.92
C ARG A 90 -13.78 -11.90 -20.40
N ARG A 91 -13.96 -13.06 -19.75
CA ARG A 91 -13.89 -13.23 -18.29
C ARG A 91 -12.45 -13.43 -17.75
N CYS A 92 -11.42 -13.09 -18.53
CA CYS A 92 -10.02 -13.19 -18.08
C CYS A 92 -9.38 -11.81 -17.81
N LYS A 93 -9.18 -11.55 -16.52
CA LYS A 93 -8.11 -10.77 -15.86
C LYS A 93 -7.91 -9.31 -16.31
N ARG A 94 -8.20 -8.37 -15.40
CA ARG A 94 -7.60 -7.03 -15.42
C ARG A 94 -6.07 -7.19 -15.47
N PRO A 95 -5.35 -6.58 -16.42
CA PRO A 95 -3.90 -6.47 -16.33
C PRO A 95 -3.59 -5.66 -15.07
N ARG A 96 -2.76 -6.20 -14.18
CA ARG A 96 -2.03 -5.35 -13.23
C ARG A 96 -1.12 -4.47 -14.10
N LEU A 97 -1.32 -3.17 -14.06
CA LEU A 97 -0.29 -2.24 -14.51
C LEU A 97 0.83 -2.35 -13.48
N ASP A 98 1.86 -3.13 -13.80
CA ASP A 98 3.12 -3.07 -13.07
C ASP A 98 3.72 -1.70 -13.36
N LEU A 99 3.69 -0.82 -12.37
CA LEU A 99 4.37 0.45 -12.39
C LEU A 99 5.87 0.15 -12.24
N ASN A 100 6.50 -0.23 -13.36
CA ASN A 100 7.95 -0.33 -13.44
C ASN A 100 8.51 1.09 -13.32
N ASN A 101 8.92 1.44 -12.10
CA ASN A 101 9.88 2.50 -11.83
C ASN A 101 11.06 2.34 -12.80
N THR A 102 11.23 3.31 -13.69
CA THR A 102 12.43 3.43 -14.50
C THR A 102 13.14 4.71 -14.07
N ILE A 103 14.27 4.48 -13.39
CA ILE A 103 15.50 5.28 -13.24
C ILE A 103 15.36 6.80 -13.14
#